data_AF-A0A2M8PL54-F1
#
_entry.id   AF-A0A2M8PL54-F1
#
_cell.length_a   1.000
_cell.length_b   1.000
_cell.length_c   1.000
_cell.angle_alpha   90.00
_cell.angle_beta   90.00
_cell.angle_gamma   90.00
#
_symmetry.space_group_name_H-M   'P 1'
#
loop_
_entity.id
_entity.type
_entity.pdbx_description
1 polymer ?
#
loop_
_entity_poly.entity_id
_entity_poly.type
_entity_poly.pdbx_seq_one_letter_code
_entity_poly.pdbx_strand_id
1 'polypeptide(L)' 'EDIHPDMHDDVLPGLSQRIVMVDAPLLGVWISSTHVIERLLSGKSVRYIVPDAVLNYIQKHGLYKPKS' A
#
# COMPACT_ATOMS: atom_id res chain seq x y z
N GLU A 1 -18.44 7.39 -2.59
CA GLU A 1 -18.26 8.12 -3.85
C GLU A 1 -17.65 7.15 -4.83
N ASP A 2 -18.29 6.95 -5.97
CA ASP A 2 -17.75 6.07 -7.00
C ASP A 2 -16.51 6.73 -7.61
N ILE A 3 -15.39 5.99 -7.66
CA ILE A 3 -14.13 6.51 -8.19
C ILE A 3 -14.31 6.70 -9.70
N HIS A 4 -14.11 7.93 -10.19
CA HIS A 4 -14.38 8.31 -11.57
C HIS A 4 -13.23 9.14 -12.16
N PRO A 5 -12.93 9.07 -13.47
CA PRO A 5 -11.74 9.72 -14.06
C PRO A 5 -11.67 11.24 -13.89
N ASP A 6 -12.82 11.90 -13.74
CA ASP A 6 -13.00 13.35 -13.65
C ASP A 6 -13.01 13.89 -12.22
N MET A 7 -12.94 13.02 -11.20
CA MET A 7 -13.06 13.39 -9.77
C MET A 7 -12.04 14.42 -9.27
N HIS A 8 -10.97 14.68 -10.04
CA HIS A 8 -9.87 15.59 -9.68
C HIS A 8 -9.52 16.59 -10.79
N ASP A 9 -10.38 16.78 -11.80
CA ASP A 9 -10.09 17.70 -12.91
C ASP A 9 -10.02 19.17 -12.44
N ASP A 10 -10.73 19.55 -11.39
CA ASP A 10 -10.66 20.90 -10.79
C ASP A 10 -9.28 21.18 -10.16
N VAL A 11 -8.58 20.15 -9.69
CA VAL A 11 -7.25 20.25 -9.07
C VAL A 11 -6.15 20.10 -10.12
N LEU A 12 -6.37 19.22 -11.10
CA LEU A 12 -5.43 18.92 -12.18
C LEU A 12 -6.18 18.94 -13.52
N PRO A 13 -6.26 20.11 -14.18
CA PRO A 13 -7.02 20.25 -15.42
C PRO A 13 -6.57 19.29 -16.52
N GLY A 14 -7.53 18.54 -17.08
CA GLY A 14 -7.30 17.56 -18.14
C GLY A 14 -6.74 16.21 -17.66
N LEU A 15 -6.75 15.94 -16.36
CA LEU A 15 -6.29 14.67 -15.78
C LEU A 15 -7.10 13.49 -16.30
N SER A 16 -8.42 13.64 -16.42
CA SER A 16 -9.33 12.62 -16.97
C SER A 16 -8.92 12.11 -18.36
N GLN A 17 -8.28 12.95 -19.18
CA GLN A 17 -7.80 12.59 -20.53
C GLN A 17 -6.50 11.77 -20.53
N ARG A 18 -5.84 11.65 -19.37
CA ARG A 18 -4.53 11.02 -19.19
C ARG A 18 -4.57 9.87 -18.18
N ILE A 19 -5.76 9.48 -17.71
CA ILE A 19 -5.98 8.37 -16.81
C ILE A 19 -6.57 7.19 -17.57
N VAL A 20 -6.10 5.99 -17.24
CA VAL A 20 -6.75 4.73 -17.62
C VAL A 20 -7.25 4.07 -16.34
N MET A 21 -8.57 3.96 -16.18
CA MET A 21 -9.17 3.20 -15.09
C MET A 21 -9.05 1.71 -15.39
N VAL A 22 -8.51 0.96 -14.44
CA VAL A 22 -8.35 -0.49 -14.55
C VAL A 22 -9.33 -1.15 -13.60
N ASP A 23 -10.32 -1.83 -14.15
CA ASP A 23 -11.22 -2.67 -13.37
C ASP A 23 -10.47 -3.93 -12.96
N ALA A 24 -10.20 -4.03 -11.66
CA ALA A 24 -9.54 -5.18 -11.07
C ALA A 24 -10.41 -5.72 -9.92
N PRO A 25 -10.44 -7.05 -9.72
CA PRO A 25 -11.04 -7.59 -8.52
C PRO A 25 -10.28 -7.05 -7.30
N LEU A 26 -11.02 -6.64 -6.28
CA LEU A 26 -10.42 -6.40 -4.96
C LEU A 26 -9.74 -7.70 -4.54
N LEU A 27 -8.41 -7.69 -4.42
CA LEU A 27 -7.69 -8.81 -3.83
C LEU A 27 -8.31 -9.04 -2.45
N GLY A 28 -8.77 -10.27 -2.18
CA GLY A 28 -9.44 -10.62 -0.91
C GLY A 28 -8.56 -10.44 0.34
N VAL A 29 -7.33 -9.97 0.16
CA VAL A 29 -6.42 -9.57 1.22
C VAL A 29 -6.26 -8.04 1.16
N TRP A 30 -6.87 -7.35 2.13
CA TRP A 30 -6.67 -5.92 2.34
C TRP A 30 -5.27 -5.67 2.90
N ILE A 31 -4.27 -5.64 2.02
CA ILE A 31 -2.87 -5.37 2.39
C ILE A 31 -2.59 -3.90 2.12
N SER A 32 -2.46 -3.11 3.19
CA SER A 32 -1.95 -1.74 3.13
C SER A 32 -0.58 -1.65 3.80
N SER A 33 0.23 -0.65 3.41
CA SER A 33 1.50 -0.38 4.08
C SER A 33 1.31 -0.08 5.57
N THR A 34 0.25 0.64 5.94
CA THR A 34 -0.12 0.91 7.33
C THR A 34 -0.30 -0.39 8.12
N HIS A 35 -1.06 -1.35 7.57
CA HIS A 35 -1.30 -2.64 8.21
C HIS A 35 0.00 -3.45 8.41
N VAL A 36 0.90 -3.43 7.42
CA VAL A 36 2.21 -4.09 7.51
C VAL A 36 3.04 -3.49 8.64
N ILE A 37 3.12 -2.16 8.73
CA ILE A 37 3.90 -1.45 9.75
C ILE A 37 3.34 -1.72 11.15
N GLU A 38 2.02 -1.65 11.33
CA GLU A 38 1.37 -1.95 12.62
C GLU A 38 1.65 -3.38 13.09
N ARG A 39 1.62 -4.38 12.19
CA ARG A 39 2.02 -5.76 12.52
C ARG A 39 3.49 -5.82 12.97
N LEU A 40 4.40 -5.19 12.24
CA LEU A 40 5.83 -5.17 12.57
C LEU A 40 6.08 -4.55 13.96
N LEU A 41 5.46 -3.40 14.24
CA LEU A 41 5.55 -2.73 15.54
C LEU A 41 4.96 -3.57 16.67
N SER A 42 3.92 -4.35 16.37
CA SER A 42 3.30 -5.30 17.30
C SER A 42 4.07 -6.62 17.46
N GLY A 43 5.24 -6.76 16.83
CA GLY A 43 6.03 -8.00 16.85
C GLY A 43 5.40 -9.17 16.10
N LYS A 44 4.39 -8.92 15.24
CA LYS A 44 3.69 -9.95 14.46
C LYS A 44 4.42 -10.18 13.13
N SER A 45 4.47 -11.44 12.69
CA SER A 45 5.06 -11.82 11.40
C SER A 45 4.30 -11.18 10.23
N VAL A 46 5.00 -10.71 9.19
CA VAL A 46 4.40 -10.22 7.93
C VAL A 46 4.72 -11.14 6.75
N ARG A 47 5.15 -12.39 7.01
CA ARG A 47 5.35 -13.40 5.97
C ARG A 47 4.04 -13.61 5.19
N TYR A 48 4.14 -13.75 3.87
CA TYR A 48 3.02 -13.84 2.93
C TYR A 48 2.19 -12.56 2.73
N ILE A 49 2.50 -11.48 3.46
CA ILE A 49 1.91 -10.15 3.26
C ILE A 49 2.85 -9.29 2.40
N VAL A 50 4.16 -9.52 2.51
CA VAL A 50 5.19 -8.90 1.68
C VAL A 50 6.07 -9.97 1.03
N PRO A 51 6.72 -9.67 -0.12
CA PRO A 51 7.73 -10.56 -0.69
C PRO A 51 8.88 -10.84 0.29
N ASP A 52 9.46 -12.04 0.24
CA ASP A 52 10.53 -12.45 1.17
C ASP A 52 11.76 -11.54 1.10
N ALA A 53 12.12 -11.06 -0.09
CA ALA A 53 13.22 -10.11 -0.26
C ALA A 53 13.00 -8.80 0.52
N VAL A 54 11.76 -8.33 0.60
CA VAL A 54 11.38 -7.13 1.37
C VAL A 54 11.45 -7.41 2.87
N LEU A 55 10.96 -8.58 3.32
CA LEU A 55 11.08 -8.99 4.71
C LEU A 55 12.55 -9.07 5.15
N ASN A 56 13.41 -9.68 4.32
CA ASN A 56 14.85 -9.76 4.59
C ASN A 56 15.49 -8.38 4.68
N TYR A 57 15.09 -7.45 3.80
CA TYR A 57 15.58 -6.08 3.83
C TYR A 57 15.18 -5.35 5.13
N ILE A 58 13.91 -5.44 5.54
CA ILE A 58 13.40 -4.86 6.78
C ILE A 58 14.20 -5.37 7.99
N GLN A 59 14.45 -6.68 8.05
CA GLN A 59 15.20 -7.30 9.15
C GLN A 59 16.67 -6.85 9.16
N LYS A 60 17.34 -6.90 8.01
CA LYS A 60 18.75 -6.52 7.86
C LYS A 60 19.01 -5.07 8.27
N HIS A 61 18.08 -4.17 7.93
CA HIS A 61 18.21 -2.74 8.20
C HIS A 61 17.51 -2.29 9.49
N GLY A 62 16.88 -3.20 10.23
CA GLY A 62 16.19 -2.88 11.47
C GLY A 62 15.05 -1.87 11.32
N LEU A 63 14.38 -1.87 10.16
CA LEU A 63 13.29 -0.93 9.87
C LEU A 63 12.04 -1.26 10.69
N TYR A 64 11.22 -0.23 10.94
CA TYR A 64 9.93 -0.33 11.63
C TYR A 64 10.01 -0.98 13.03
N LYS A 65 11.12 -0.73 13.74
CA LYS A 65 11.26 -1.07 15.15
C LYS A 65 10.71 0.06 16.03
N PRO A 66 10.15 -0.25 17.21
CA PRO A 66 9.85 0.77 18.21
C PRO A 66 11.11 1.58 18.52
N LYS A 67 10.99 2.91 18.64
CA LYS A 67 12.08 3.71 19.19
C LYS A 67 12.30 3.27 20.64
N SER A 68 13.52 2.84 20.94
CA SER A 68 13.98 2.59 22.31
C SER A 68 14.11 3.89 23.08
#